data_AF-A0A2S7YI20-F1
#
_entry.id   AF-A0A2S7YI20-F1
#
_cell.length_a   1.000
_cell.length_b   1.000
_cell.length_c   1.000
_cell.angle_alpha   90.00
_cell.angle_beta   90.00
_cell.angle_gamma   90.00
#
_symmetry.space_group_name_H-M   'P 1'
#
loop_
_entity.id
_entity.type
_entity.pdbx_description
1 polymer ?
#
loop_
_entity_poly.entity_id
_entity_poly.type
_entity_poly.pdbx_seq_one_letter_code
_entity_poly.pdbx_strand_id
1 'polypeptide(L)'
;MDFKISAKRPPSSIVANKAAAALLHFAIELESLASTDKGISLSDLEHYSLRANEPNKFPARSLEQDTAHQLESIGRRIWNIFLRKQNAAMGANNQICQTQICLRARLFGYLLLGIGLLGRPDANAAQSAAYLIRLGLALCKACINNAELECARIALQRITDYLPCSPCSTAPAESDGSSPADYASYYILRIALSWKDDRLDLAEHMYTKATQHTPFVDAGTRTTLVQILTHIGESFVSKTNIAAAIPWLRRAAAEASAACSFRDTTVVDAELRTREQAKLVALGGLVRCLTRLNSRESLVEANRIVAEAQVEFGKRRVEVLEMLVMLQTAKGEADGALTDLLEILLS
;
A
#
# COMPACT_ATOMS: atom_id res chain seq x y z
N MET A 1 -42.39 -34.97 30.63
CA MET A 1 -42.34 -33.58 30.14
C MET A 1 -40.94 -33.07 30.43
N ASP A 2 -40.02 -33.21 29.47
CA ASP A 2 -38.64 -32.77 29.63
C ASP A 2 -38.52 -31.28 29.30
N PHE A 3 -38.38 -30.46 30.34
CA PHE A 3 -38.02 -29.07 30.20
C PHE A 3 -36.55 -28.97 29.79
N LYS A 4 -36.28 -28.90 28.48
CA LYS A 4 -35.00 -28.39 27.98
C LYS A 4 -34.88 -26.93 28.39
N ILE A 5 -34.11 -26.68 29.44
CA ILE A 5 -33.61 -25.35 29.80
C ILE A 5 -32.70 -24.92 28.66
N SER A 6 -33.24 -24.13 27.73
CA SER A 6 -32.45 -23.42 26.74
C SER A 6 -31.56 -22.44 27.48
N ALA A 7 -30.28 -22.78 27.63
CA ALA A 7 -29.26 -21.89 28.17
C ALA A 7 -29.32 -20.55 27.39
N LYS A 8 -29.82 -19.50 28.06
CA LYS A 8 -29.83 -18.14 27.49
C LYS A 8 -28.38 -17.77 27.19
N ARG A 9 -28.05 -17.67 25.89
CA ARG A 9 -26.76 -17.12 25.47
C ARG A 9 -26.62 -15.73 26.11
N PRO A 10 -25.45 -15.39 26.68
CA PRO A 10 -25.23 -14.07 27.25
C PRO A 10 -25.46 -12.98 26.19
N PRO A 11 -26.00 -11.80 26.56
CA PRO A 11 -26.21 -10.72 25.61
C PRO A 11 -24.89 -10.29 24.98
N SER A 12 -24.95 -9.90 23.70
CA SER A 12 -23.77 -9.57 22.88
C SER A 12 -22.88 -8.49 23.49
N SER A 13 -23.45 -7.54 24.23
CA SER A 13 -22.71 -6.48 24.93
C SER A 13 -21.81 -7.01 26.05
N ILE A 14 -22.28 -7.95 26.88
CA ILE A 14 -21.49 -8.53 27.97
C ILE A 14 -20.29 -9.33 27.41
N VAL A 15 -20.52 -10.05 26.30
CA VAL A 15 -19.46 -10.81 25.62
C VAL A 15 -18.41 -9.85 25.02
N ALA A 16 -18.86 -8.78 24.36
CA ALA A 16 -17.99 -7.77 23.77
C ALA A 16 -17.15 -7.02 24.82
N ASN A 17 -17.75 -6.59 25.93
CA ASN A 17 -17.04 -5.88 27.01
C ASN A 17 -16.01 -6.79 27.71
N LYS A 18 -16.32 -8.07 27.96
CA LYS A 18 -15.33 -9.01 28.52
C LYS A 18 -14.16 -9.25 27.56
N ALA A 19 -14.44 -9.35 26.26
CA ALA A 19 -13.39 -9.48 25.26
C ALA A 19 -12.53 -8.21 25.16
N ALA A 20 -13.16 -7.03 25.24
CA ALA A 20 -12.52 -5.72 25.24
C ALA A 20 -11.60 -5.52 26.46
N ALA A 21 -12.02 -5.97 27.65
CA ALA A 21 -11.20 -5.88 28.86
C ALA A 21 -9.85 -6.60 28.73
N ALA A 22 -9.83 -7.78 28.10
CA ALA A 22 -8.59 -8.51 27.85
C ALA A 22 -7.66 -7.77 26.88
N LEU A 23 -8.23 -7.14 25.84
CA LEU A 23 -7.47 -6.31 24.90
C LEU A 23 -6.92 -5.05 25.56
N LEU A 24 -7.71 -4.41 26.43
CA LEU A 24 -7.29 -3.23 27.19
C LEU A 24 -6.14 -3.55 28.13
N HIS A 25 -6.20 -4.66 28.86
CA HIS A 25 -5.12 -5.08 29.75
C HIS A 25 -3.79 -5.22 29.00
N PHE A 26 -3.79 -5.98 27.89
CA PHE A 26 -2.59 -6.12 27.07
C PHE A 26 -2.14 -4.80 26.44
N ALA A 27 -3.07 -3.94 26.01
CA ALA A 27 -2.74 -2.63 25.44
C ALA A 27 -2.02 -1.72 26.46
N ILE A 28 -2.45 -1.72 27.72
CA ILE A 28 -1.82 -0.96 28.81
C ILE A 28 -0.41 -1.50 29.07
N GLU A 29 -0.27 -2.83 29.12
CA GLU A 29 1.02 -3.48 29.27
C GLU A 29 1.97 -3.12 28.12
N LEU A 30 1.51 -3.23 26.87
CA LEU A 30 2.28 -2.90 25.68
C LEU A 30 2.74 -1.43 25.67
N GLU A 31 1.88 -0.50 26.06
CA GLU A 31 2.22 0.93 26.20
C GLU A 31 3.33 1.15 27.25
N SER A 32 3.28 0.43 28.38
CA SER A 32 4.30 0.49 29.42
C SER A 32 5.64 -0.11 28.97
N LEU A 33 5.61 -1.24 28.25
CA LEU A 33 6.79 -1.90 27.69
C LEU A 33 7.47 -1.02 26.64
N ALA A 34 6.67 -0.34 25.81
CA ALA A 34 7.20 0.59 24.82
C ALA A 34 7.98 1.75 25.45
N SER A 35 7.70 2.12 26.70
CA SER A 35 8.40 3.19 27.43
C SER A 35 9.68 2.72 28.15
N THR A 36 9.83 1.42 28.40
CA THR A 36 10.91 0.88 29.26
C THR A 36 11.99 0.11 28.49
N ASP A 37 11.93 0.12 27.15
CA ASP A 37 12.79 -0.64 26.22
C ASP A 37 12.93 -2.14 26.54
N LYS A 38 11.99 -2.66 27.32
CA LYS A 38 11.85 -4.09 27.59
C LYS A 38 11.43 -4.82 26.32
N GLY A 39 11.93 -6.04 26.15
CA GLY A 39 11.64 -6.86 24.98
C GLY A 39 10.13 -7.06 24.78
N ILE A 40 9.63 -6.63 23.62
CA ILE A 40 8.24 -6.83 23.21
C ILE A 40 8.12 -8.19 22.52
N SER A 41 7.23 -9.04 23.02
CA SER A 41 6.95 -10.35 22.46
C SER A 41 6.13 -10.25 21.17
N LEU A 42 6.72 -10.72 20.06
CA LEU A 42 6.04 -10.82 18.76
C LEU A 42 4.86 -11.79 18.78
N SER A 43 4.96 -12.86 19.57
CA SER A 43 3.92 -13.89 19.69
C SER A 43 2.68 -13.34 20.40
N ASP A 44 2.87 -12.53 21.44
CA ASP A 44 1.76 -11.90 22.14
C ASP A 44 1.05 -10.86 21.25
N LEU A 45 1.82 -10.03 20.54
CA LEU A 45 1.27 -9.09 19.56
C LEU A 45 0.42 -9.80 18.50
N GLU A 46 0.89 -10.93 17.98
CA GLU A 46 0.15 -11.74 17.01
C GLU A 46 -1.14 -12.31 17.61
N HIS A 47 -1.04 -12.94 18.79
CA HIS A 47 -2.17 -13.51 19.50
C HIS A 47 -3.28 -12.47 19.75
N TYR A 48 -2.93 -11.31 20.29
CA TYR A 48 -3.90 -10.26 20.60
C TYR A 48 -4.41 -9.53 19.36
N SER A 49 -3.61 -9.41 18.30
CA SER A 49 -4.07 -8.88 17.01
C SER A 49 -5.10 -9.79 16.36
N LEU A 50 -4.88 -11.12 16.35
CA LEU A 50 -5.85 -12.09 15.84
C LEU A 50 -7.16 -12.02 16.64
N ARG A 51 -7.07 -11.93 17.97
CA ARG A 51 -8.23 -11.80 18.84
C ARG A 51 -9.02 -10.50 18.59
N ALA A 52 -8.33 -9.38 18.35
CA ALA A 52 -8.96 -8.11 17.99
C ALA A 52 -9.56 -8.14 16.57
N ASN A 53 -9.03 -8.98 15.69
CA ASN A 53 -9.52 -9.17 14.32
C ASN A 53 -10.72 -10.14 14.22
N GLU A 54 -11.36 -10.52 15.31
CA GLU A 54 -12.52 -11.42 15.28
C GLU A 54 -13.85 -10.63 15.14
N PRO A 55 -14.51 -10.63 13.96
CA PRO A 55 -15.66 -9.77 13.70
C PRO A 55 -16.87 -10.09 14.60
N ASN A 56 -17.03 -11.35 14.97
CA ASN A 56 -18.15 -11.80 15.80
C ASN A 56 -18.04 -11.38 17.28
N LYS A 57 -16.83 -11.02 17.74
CA LYS A 57 -16.60 -10.62 19.13
C LYS A 57 -16.90 -9.14 19.39
N PHE A 58 -16.87 -8.32 18.36
CA PHE A 58 -17.02 -6.86 18.46
C PHE A 58 -18.01 -6.32 17.43
N PRO A 59 -19.31 -6.69 17.51
CA PRO A 59 -20.31 -6.11 16.63
C PRO A 59 -20.40 -4.59 16.82
N ALA A 60 -20.78 -3.86 15.76
CA ALA A 60 -20.93 -2.40 15.84
C ALA A 60 -21.94 -2.01 16.93
N ARG A 61 -21.69 -0.87 17.60
CA ARG A 61 -22.55 -0.33 18.68
C ARG A 61 -22.82 -1.28 19.85
N SER A 62 -21.97 -2.28 20.07
CA SER A 62 -22.16 -3.30 21.11
C SER A 62 -21.40 -3.04 22.42
N LEU A 63 -20.52 -2.03 22.43
CA LEU A 63 -19.67 -1.72 23.58
C LEU A 63 -20.29 -0.64 24.46
N GLU A 64 -19.94 -0.71 25.76
CA GLU A 64 -20.18 0.41 26.66
C GLU A 64 -19.35 1.63 26.24
N GLN A 65 -19.93 2.83 26.40
CA GLN A 65 -19.33 4.08 25.95
C GLN A 65 -17.92 4.27 26.50
N ASP A 66 -17.71 4.01 27.79
CA ASP A 66 -16.41 4.14 28.46
C ASP A 66 -15.38 3.15 27.91
N THR A 67 -15.76 1.88 27.75
CA THR A 67 -14.91 0.83 27.18
C THR A 67 -14.48 1.18 25.75
N ALA A 68 -15.42 1.68 24.94
CA ALA A 68 -15.14 2.11 23.58
C ALA A 68 -14.24 3.38 23.53
N HIS A 69 -14.37 4.30 24.50
CA HIS A 69 -13.44 5.42 24.69
C HIS A 69 -12.04 5.00 25.07
N GLN A 70 -11.90 4.06 26.02
CA GLN A 70 -10.60 3.55 26.44
C GLN A 70 -9.88 2.86 25.27
N LEU A 71 -10.59 2.02 24.50
CA LEU A 71 -10.03 1.31 23.34
C LEU A 71 -9.58 2.26 22.24
N GLU A 72 -10.40 3.27 21.87
CA GLU A 72 -9.97 4.27 20.89
C GLU A 72 -8.72 5.01 21.38
N SER A 73 -8.76 5.49 22.64
CA SER A 73 -7.70 6.31 23.20
C SER A 73 -6.37 5.55 23.25
N ILE A 74 -6.37 4.33 23.78
CA ILE A 74 -5.15 3.52 23.86
C ILE A 74 -4.67 3.03 22.49
N GLY A 75 -5.58 2.67 21.59
CA GLY A 75 -5.25 2.29 20.22
C GLY A 75 -4.53 3.42 19.48
N ARG A 76 -5.00 4.67 19.65
CA ARG A 76 -4.34 5.87 19.11
C ARG A 76 -2.96 6.07 19.68
N ARG A 77 -2.78 5.90 21.00
CA ARG A 77 -1.47 6.07 21.66
C ARG A 77 -0.48 5.02 21.19
N ILE A 78 -0.86 3.74 21.18
CA ILE A 78 -0.03 2.64 20.65
C ILE A 78 0.40 2.94 19.21
N TRP A 79 -0.55 3.27 18.33
CA TRP A 79 -0.24 3.62 16.95
C TRP A 79 0.84 4.70 16.85
N ASN A 80 0.66 5.81 17.60
CA ASN A 80 1.58 6.95 17.56
C ASN A 80 2.96 6.62 18.15
N ILE A 81 3.02 5.87 19.25
CA ILE A 81 4.29 5.46 19.88
C ILE A 81 5.13 4.64 18.89
N PHE A 82 4.53 3.62 18.29
CA PHE A 82 5.26 2.73 17.39
C PHE A 82 5.54 3.35 16.02
N LEU A 83 4.71 4.29 15.56
CA LEU A 83 5.02 5.12 14.39
C LEU A 83 6.27 5.98 14.63
N ARG A 84 6.37 6.64 15.80
CA ARG A 84 7.56 7.44 16.16
C ARG A 84 8.81 6.57 16.29
N LYS A 85 8.70 5.41 16.93
CA LYS A 85 9.81 4.45 17.06
C LYS A 85 10.30 3.96 15.69
N GLN A 86 9.39 3.64 14.78
CA GLN A 86 9.75 3.25 13.41
C GLN A 86 10.51 4.35 12.69
N ASN A 87 10.05 5.60 12.77
CA ASN A 87 10.71 6.74 12.13
C ASN A 87 12.08 7.05 12.75
N ALA A 88 12.23 6.91 14.07
CA ALA A 88 13.50 7.09 14.76
C ALA A 88 14.52 5.98 14.45
N ALA A 89 14.04 4.76 14.18
CA ALA A 89 14.90 3.62 13.89
C ALA A 89 15.51 3.66 12.48
N MET A 90 15.05 4.50 11.54
CA MET A 90 15.53 4.57 10.14
C MET A 90 17.02 4.93 9.95
N GLY A 91 17.84 4.93 11.02
CA GLY A 91 19.28 5.21 10.98
C GLY A 91 20.17 4.20 11.73
N ALA A 92 19.70 3.02 12.15
CA ALA A 92 20.49 2.08 12.97
C ALA A 92 20.45 0.61 12.49
N ASN A 93 21.59 -0.08 12.60
CA ASN A 93 21.88 -1.42 12.02
C ASN A 93 21.02 -2.62 12.48
N ASN A 94 20.06 -2.46 13.41
CA ASN A 94 19.19 -3.56 13.91
C ASN A 94 17.73 -3.42 13.42
N GLN A 95 17.59 -3.04 12.16
CA GLN A 95 16.39 -2.44 11.55
C GLN A 95 15.18 -3.39 11.41
N ILE A 96 15.40 -4.66 11.08
CA ILE A 96 14.32 -5.54 10.58
C ILE A 96 13.38 -5.96 11.70
N CYS A 97 13.87 -6.65 12.74
CA CYS A 97 13.04 -7.13 13.86
C CYS A 97 12.30 -5.99 14.56
N GLN A 98 12.96 -4.84 14.72
CA GLN A 98 12.34 -3.65 15.31
C GLN A 98 11.21 -3.09 14.44
N THR A 99 11.38 -3.08 13.11
CA THR A 99 10.35 -2.65 12.16
C THR A 99 9.15 -3.60 12.18
N GLN A 100 9.37 -4.91 12.24
CA GLN A 100 8.30 -5.90 12.35
C GLN A 100 7.47 -5.70 13.63
N ILE A 101 8.14 -5.53 14.78
CA ILE A 101 7.46 -5.23 16.07
C ILE A 101 6.62 -3.95 15.94
N CYS A 102 7.19 -2.89 15.36
CA CYS A 102 6.47 -1.62 15.19
C CYS A 102 5.24 -1.78 14.30
N LEU A 103 5.34 -2.50 13.18
CA LEU A 103 4.22 -2.71 12.27
C LEU A 103 3.11 -3.58 12.90
N ARG A 104 3.48 -4.64 13.60
CA ARG A 104 2.51 -5.50 14.32
C ARG A 104 1.82 -4.75 15.47
N ALA A 105 2.56 -3.96 16.24
CA ALA A 105 1.98 -3.11 17.27
C ALA A 105 1.07 -2.01 16.69
N ARG A 106 1.44 -1.42 15.55
CA ARG A 106 0.58 -0.48 14.81
C ARG A 106 -0.68 -1.15 14.29
N LEU A 107 -0.61 -2.38 13.79
CA LEU A 107 -1.79 -3.16 13.40
C LEU A 107 -2.70 -3.39 14.62
N PHE A 108 -2.14 -3.80 15.75
CA PHE A 108 -2.90 -3.98 16.98
C PHE A 108 -3.62 -2.67 17.37
N GLY A 109 -2.89 -1.55 17.43
CA GLY A 109 -3.48 -0.23 17.72
C GLY A 109 -4.56 0.18 16.73
N TYR A 110 -4.38 -0.12 15.43
CA TYR A 110 -5.37 0.09 14.38
C TYR A 110 -6.67 -0.71 14.61
N LEU A 111 -6.55 -1.98 15.01
CA LEU A 111 -7.71 -2.82 15.32
C LEU A 111 -8.47 -2.30 16.55
N LEU A 112 -7.77 -1.92 17.63
CA LEU A 112 -8.39 -1.32 18.82
C LEU A 112 -9.11 -0.01 18.49
N LEU A 113 -8.51 0.82 17.64
CA LEU A 113 -9.14 2.04 17.13
C LEU A 113 -10.44 1.73 16.39
N GLY A 114 -10.44 0.73 15.50
CA GLY A 114 -11.63 0.29 14.78
C GLY A 114 -12.74 -0.15 15.73
N ILE A 115 -12.41 -1.02 16.69
CA ILE A 115 -13.35 -1.50 17.72
C ILE A 115 -13.91 -0.33 18.54
N GLY A 116 -13.04 0.58 19.00
CA GLY A 116 -13.44 1.72 19.83
C GLY A 116 -14.30 2.74 19.09
N LEU A 117 -13.95 3.08 17.85
CA LEU A 117 -14.69 4.08 17.06
C LEU A 117 -16.05 3.56 16.57
N LEU A 118 -16.12 2.32 16.09
CA LEU A 118 -17.35 1.73 15.54
C LEU A 118 -18.20 1.03 16.60
N GLY A 119 -17.63 0.75 17.77
CA GLY A 119 -18.31 0.16 18.91
C GLY A 119 -19.20 1.13 19.68
N ARG A 120 -19.07 2.45 19.45
CA ARG A 120 -19.88 3.48 20.13
C ARG A 120 -21.28 3.62 19.54
N PRO A 121 -22.33 3.75 20.38
CA PRO A 121 -23.68 4.04 19.93
C PRO A 121 -23.81 5.35 19.13
N ASP A 122 -23.14 6.40 19.58
CA ASP A 122 -23.33 7.79 19.08
C ASP A 122 -22.24 8.26 18.11
N ALA A 123 -21.35 7.37 17.66
CA ALA A 123 -20.25 7.77 16.78
C ALA A 123 -20.76 8.14 15.38
N ASN A 124 -20.14 9.17 14.78
CA ASN A 124 -20.24 9.44 13.36
C ASN A 124 -19.53 8.30 12.60
N ALA A 125 -20.31 7.28 12.24
CA ALA A 125 -19.81 6.06 11.62
C ALA A 125 -19.13 6.33 10.27
N ALA A 126 -19.66 7.26 9.46
CA ALA A 126 -19.10 7.61 8.15
C ALA A 126 -17.72 8.28 8.29
N GLN A 127 -17.58 9.27 9.18
CA GLN A 127 -16.30 9.93 9.41
C GLN A 127 -15.28 8.98 10.05
N SER A 128 -15.73 8.11 10.96
CA SER A 128 -14.89 7.09 11.59
C SER A 128 -14.39 6.07 10.57
N ALA A 129 -15.26 5.59 9.70
CA ALA A 129 -14.91 4.68 8.60
C ALA A 129 -13.89 5.33 7.65
N ALA A 130 -14.13 6.57 7.21
CA ALA A 130 -13.21 7.32 6.35
C ALA A 130 -11.81 7.46 6.96
N TYR A 131 -11.74 7.77 8.26
CA TYR A 131 -10.49 7.84 9.00
C TYR A 131 -9.78 6.48 9.06
N LEU A 132 -10.52 5.42 9.39
CA LEU A 132 -9.98 4.05 9.47
C LEU A 132 -9.55 3.49 8.11
N ILE A 133 -10.19 3.89 7.01
CA ILE A 133 -9.77 3.56 5.65
C ILE A 133 -8.40 4.17 5.38
N ARG A 134 -8.25 5.50 5.52
CA ARG A 134 -6.97 6.18 5.27
C ARG A 134 -5.85 5.67 6.17
N LEU A 135 -6.15 5.45 7.44
CA LEU A 135 -5.18 4.90 8.40
C LEU A 135 -4.76 3.48 8.03
N GLY A 136 -5.70 2.63 7.63
CA GLY A 136 -5.45 1.27 7.16
C GLY A 136 -4.65 1.24 5.86
N LEU A 137 -4.94 2.13 4.91
CA LEU A 137 -4.19 2.25 3.66
C LEU A 137 -2.72 2.61 3.93
N ALA A 138 -2.47 3.57 4.83
CA ALA A 138 -1.12 3.93 5.24
C ALA A 138 -0.39 2.78 5.95
N LEU A 139 -1.08 2.03 6.82
CA LEU A 139 -0.53 0.83 7.47
C LEU A 139 -0.17 -0.24 6.42
N CYS A 140 -1.10 -0.57 5.54
CA CYS A 140 -0.94 -1.59 4.52
C CYS A 140 0.25 -1.29 3.61
N LYS A 141 0.37 -0.04 3.13
CA LYS A 141 1.53 0.40 2.34
C LYS A 141 2.85 0.17 3.09
N ALA A 142 2.91 0.55 4.37
CA ALA A 142 4.10 0.33 5.18
C ALA A 142 4.40 -1.17 5.38
N CYS A 143 3.39 -2.00 5.61
CA CYS A 143 3.53 -3.44 5.75
C CYS A 143 4.07 -4.11 4.48
N ILE A 144 3.51 -3.77 3.30
CA ILE A 144 3.96 -4.31 2.01
C ILE A 144 5.42 -3.94 1.74
N ASN A 145 5.80 -2.68 1.98
CA ASN A 145 7.17 -2.21 1.77
C ASN A 145 8.20 -2.90 2.68
N ASN A 146 7.78 -3.42 3.84
CA ASN A 146 8.64 -4.12 4.80
C ASN A 146 8.41 -5.64 4.83
N ALA A 147 7.73 -6.20 3.82
CA ALA A 147 7.42 -7.63 3.70
C ALA A 147 6.59 -8.25 4.86
N GLU A 148 5.88 -7.43 5.65
CA GLU A 148 4.92 -7.90 6.67
C GLU A 148 3.54 -8.17 6.03
N LEU A 149 3.46 -9.17 5.15
CA LEU A 149 2.29 -9.41 4.30
C LEU A 149 1.02 -9.78 5.08
N GLU A 150 1.15 -10.52 6.19
CA GLU A 150 -0.01 -10.88 7.02
C GLU A 150 -0.66 -9.65 7.67
N CYS A 151 0.14 -8.67 8.12
CA CYS A 151 -0.41 -7.42 8.61
C CYS A 151 -1.11 -6.62 7.50
N ALA A 152 -0.53 -6.59 6.29
CA ALA A 152 -1.15 -5.95 5.14
C ALA A 152 -2.50 -6.60 4.78
N ARG A 153 -2.58 -7.94 4.85
CA ARG A 153 -3.80 -8.73 4.59
C ARG A 153 -4.90 -8.38 5.58
N ILE A 154 -4.59 -8.38 6.88
CA ILE A 154 -5.55 -8.01 7.93
C ILE A 154 -6.02 -6.58 7.75
N ALA A 155 -5.11 -5.64 7.48
CA ALA A 155 -5.47 -4.24 7.24
C ALA A 155 -6.40 -4.08 6.03
N LEU A 156 -6.11 -4.71 4.90
CA LEU A 156 -6.96 -4.66 3.70
C LEU A 156 -8.33 -5.33 3.88
N GLN A 157 -8.38 -6.41 4.65
CA GLN A 157 -9.65 -7.02 5.04
C GLN A 157 -10.51 -6.02 5.82
N ARG A 158 -9.93 -5.35 6.82
CA ARG A 158 -10.66 -4.36 7.63
C ARG A 158 -11.08 -3.13 6.84
N ILE A 159 -10.24 -2.65 5.91
CA ILE A 159 -10.61 -1.57 4.99
C ILE A 159 -11.85 -1.96 4.18
N THR A 160 -11.99 -3.22 3.78
CA THR A 160 -13.17 -3.70 3.05
C THR A 160 -14.44 -3.63 3.89
N ASP A 161 -14.34 -3.85 5.21
CA ASP A 161 -15.47 -3.72 6.13
C ASP A 161 -15.92 -2.25 6.28
N TYR A 162 -15.02 -1.30 6.02
CA TYR A 162 -15.27 0.15 6.15
C TYR A 162 -15.65 0.81 4.84
N LEU A 163 -15.26 0.22 3.69
CA LEU A 163 -15.64 0.70 2.38
C LEU A 163 -17.14 0.42 2.14
N PRO A 164 -17.91 1.41 1.65
CA PRO A 164 -19.31 1.19 1.35
C PRO A 164 -19.51 0.06 0.34
N CYS A 165 -20.55 -0.75 0.55
CA CYS A 165 -20.94 -1.77 -0.41
C CYS A 165 -21.47 -1.11 -1.69
N SER A 166 -20.60 -1.02 -2.71
CA SER A 166 -20.85 -0.65 -4.12
C SER A 166 -20.32 0.74 -4.53
N PRO A 167 -19.40 0.81 -5.51
CA PRO A 167 -19.09 2.05 -6.24
C PRO A 167 -20.15 2.39 -7.32
N CYS A 168 -21.30 1.71 -7.34
CA CYS A 168 -22.33 1.82 -8.38
C CYS A 168 -23.70 2.19 -7.80
N SER A 169 -23.76 3.31 -7.07
CA SER A 169 -25.03 3.98 -6.76
C SER A 169 -24.96 5.40 -7.29
N THR A 170 -25.82 5.70 -8.26
CA THR A 170 -26.02 7.00 -8.91
C THR A 170 -26.69 8.02 -7.97
N ALA A 171 -26.24 8.12 -6.72
CA ALA A 171 -26.74 9.10 -5.76
C ALA A 171 -25.76 10.28 -5.64
N PRO A 172 -26.25 11.53 -5.53
CA PRO A 172 -25.40 12.71 -5.49
C PRO A 172 -24.52 12.74 -4.23
N ALA A 173 -23.32 13.30 -4.43
CA ALA A 173 -22.09 13.10 -3.68
C ALA A 173 -21.98 13.80 -2.31
N GLU A 174 -22.98 13.70 -1.43
CA GLU A 174 -22.93 14.45 -0.15
C GLU A 174 -22.91 13.61 1.14
N SER A 175 -22.81 12.28 1.08
CA SER A 175 -22.81 11.48 2.33
C SER A 175 -21.91 10.24 2.39
N ASP A 176 -21.22 9.86 1.31
CA ASP A 176 -20.28 8.73 1.37
C ASP A 176 -18.91 9.21 1.85
N GLY A 177 -18.55 8.90 3.09
CA GLY A 177 -17.28 9.31 3.71
C GLY A 177 -16.01 8.80 3.01
N SER A 178 -16.12 7.85 2.08
CA SER A 178 -15.01 7.32 1.28
C SER A 178 -14.85 8.06 -0.05
N SER A 179 -13.67 8.58 -0.33
CA SER A 179 -13.38 9.26 -1.59
C SER A 179 -13.05 8.27 -2.72
N PRO A 180 -13.26 8.63 -4.01
CA PRO A 180 -12.75 7.86 -5.14
C PRO A 180 -11.22 7.59 -5.06
N ALA A 181 -10.47 8.48 -4.42
CA ALA A 181 -9.03 8.31 -4.18
C ALA A 181 -8.73 7.19 -3.17
N ASP A 182 -9.59 6.97 -2.16
CA ASP A 182 -9.47 5.88 -1.20
C ASP A 182 -9.68 4.52 -1.90
N TYR A 183 -10.66 4.43 -2.80
CA TYR A 183 -10.89 3.24 -3.62
C TYR A 183 -9.71 2.92 -4.53
N ALA A 184 -9.17 3.93 -5.21
CA ALA A 184 -7.99 3.74 -6.04
C ALA A 184 -6.80 3.24 -5.21
N SER A 185 -6.53 3.89 -4.08
CA SER A 185 -5.45 3.50 -3.17
C SER A 185 -5.62 2.06 -2.66
N TYR A 186 -6.85 1.68 -2.32
CA TYR A 186 -7.18 0.31 -1.93
C TYR A 186 -6.86 -0.68 -3.06
N TYR A 187 -7.34 -0.45 -4.28
CA TYR A 187 -7.07 -1.36 -5.40
C TYR A 187 -5.58 -1.42 -5.75
N ILE A 188 -4.86 -0.30 -5.72
CA ILE A 188 -3.41 -0.24 -5.95
C ILE A 188 -2.67 -1.14 -4.94
N LEU A 189 -2.99 -1.03 -3.65
CA LEU A 189 -2.37 -1.88 -2.63
C LEU A 189 -2.80 -3.35 -2.75
N ARG A 190 -4.03 -3.63 -3.22
CA ARG A 190 -4.48 -4.99 -3.54
C ARG A 190 -3.69 -5.60 -4.70
N ILE A 191 -3.31 -4.82 -5.72
CA ILE A 191 -2.43 -5.30 -6.81
C ILE A 191 -1.10 -5.74 -6.21
N ALA A 192 -0.46 -4.89 -5.39
CA ALA A 192 0.82 -5.19 -4.77
C ALA A 192 0.76 -6.45 -3.90
N LEU A 193 -0.23 -6.55 -3.01
CA LEU A 193 -0.38 -7.73 -2.14
C LEU A 193 -0.63 -9.01 -2.97
N SER A 194 -1.51 -8.94 -3.97
CA SER A 194 -1.83 -10.11 -4.81
C SER A 194 -0.61 -10.60 -5.58
N TRP A 195 0.23 -9.69 -6.07
CA TRP A 195 1.52 -10.05 -6.67
C TRP A 195 2.46 -10.72 -5.67
N LYS A 196 2.59 -10.19 -4.45
CA LYS A 196 3.42 -10.78 -3.40
C LYS A 196 2.92 -12.15 -2.92
N ASP A 197 1.64 -12.43 -3.07
CA ASP A 197 1.01 -13.73 -2.80
C ASP A 197 1.08 -14.70 -4.00
N ASP A 198 1.82 -14.37 -5.08
CA ASP A 198 1.86 -15.13 -6.34
C ASP A 198 0.47 -15.32 -7.01
N ARG A 199 -0.48 -14.42 -6.74
CA ARG A 199 -1.85 -14.37 -7.30
C ARG A 199 -1.97 -13.30 -8.38
N LEU A 200 -1.27 -13.51 -9.49
CA LEU A 200 -1.24 -12.57 -10.62
C LEU A 200 -2.60 -12.41 -11.32
N ASP A 201 -3.42 -13.46 -11.33
CA ASP A 201 -4.81 -13.44 -11.78
C ASP A 201 -5.61 -12.36 -11.04
N LEU A 202 -5.44 -12.30 -9.72
CA LEU A 202 -6.09 -11.32 -8.86
C LEU A 202 -5.48 -9.92 -9.04
N ALA A 203 -4.15 -9.83 -9.22
CA ALA A 203 -3.49 -8.56 -9.49
C ALA A 203 -4.01 -7.91 -10.78
N GLU A 204 -4.21 -8.69 -11.84
CA GLU A 204 -4.77 -8.24 -13.11
C GLU A 204 -6.20 -7.69 -12.94
N HIS A 205 -7.06 -8.45 -12.25
CA HIS A 205 -8.43 -8.01 -11.94
C HIS A 205 -8.47 -6.72 -11.12
N MET A 206 -7.57 -6.59 -10.14
CA MET A 206 -7.47 -5.39 -9.31
C MET A 206 -6.94 -4.19 -10.10
N TYR A 207 -6.07 -4.40 -11.09
CA TYR A 207 -5.64 -3.34 -12.00
C TYR A 207 -6.81 -2.79 -12.82
N THR A 208 -7.67 -3.65 -13.37
CA THR A 208 -8.88 -3.21 -14.09
C THR A 208 -9.81 -2.36 -13.22
N LYS A 209 -9.89 -2.65 -11.91
CA LYS A 209 -10.65 -1.82 -10.96
C LYS A 209 -9.93 -0.52 -10.63
N ALA A 210 -8.62 -0.56 -10.43
CA ALA A 210 -7.84 0.62 -10.11
C ALA A 210 -7.96 1.70 -11.20
N THR A 211 -7.88 1.32 -12.48
CA THR A 211 -7.94 2.25 -13.62
C THR A 211 -9.27 2.99 -13.74
N GLN A 212 -10.36 2.49 -13.15
CA GLN A 212 -11.64 3.21 -13.06
C GLN A 212 -11.55 4.42 -12.13
N HIS A 213 -10.56 4.44 -11.22
CA HIS A 213 -10.39 5.46 -10.20
C HIS A 213 -9.07 6.25 -10.32
N THR A 214 -8.13 5.87 -11.20
CA THR A 214 -6.87 6.60 -11.42
C THR A 214 -7.02 8.07 -11.89
N PRO A 215 -8.14 8.51 -12.50
CA PRO A 215 -8.34 9.94 -12.77
C PRO A 215 -8.46 10.81 -11.52
N PHE A 216 -8.72 10.22 -10.34
CA PHE A 216 -8.99 10.94 -9.09
C PHE A 216 -7.85 10.86 -8.07
N VAL A 217 -6.76 10.16 -8.39
CA VAL A 217 -5.63 10.03 -7.45
C VAL A 217 -4.65 11.19 -7.55
N ASP A 218 -4.02 11.50 -6.43
CA ASP A 218 -2.88 12.41 -6.37
C ASP A 218 -1.63 11.81 -7.05
N ALA A 219 -0.61 12.66 -7.23
CA ALA A 219 0.64 12.28 -7.87
C ALA A 219 1.40 11.18 -7.09
N GLY A 220 1.34 11.19 -5.76
CA GLY A 220 2.04 10.22 -4.91
C GLY A 220 1.45 8.81 -5.01
N THR A 221 0.13 8.71 -5.02
CA THR A 221 -0.62 7.46 -5.19
C THR A 221 -0.42 6.90 -6.59
N ARG A 222 -0.45 7.76 -7.62
CA ARG A 222 -0.11 7.35 -8.99
C ARG A 222 1.32 6.84 -9.12
N THR A 223 2.28 7.55 -8.51
CA THR A 223 3.69 7.11 -8.48
C THR A 223 3.83 5.75 -7.81
N THR A 224 3.06 5.49 -6.75
CA THR A 224 3.01 4.19 -6.09
C THR A 224 2.51 3.09 -7.04
N LEU A 225 1.45 3.36 -7.82
CA LEU A 225 0.97 2.42 -8.85
C LEU A 225 2.05 2.13 -9.89
N VAL A 226 2.71 3.17 -10.43
CA VAL A 226 3.81 3.02 -11.40
C VAL A 226 4.90 2.12 -10.84
N GLN A 227 5.35 2.36 -9.61
CA GLN A 227 6.38 1.53 -8.95
C GLN A 227 5.95 0.07 -8.82
N ILE A 228 4.71 -0.19 -8.37
CA ILE A 228 4.18 -1.55 -8.25
C ILE A 228 4.17 -2.26 -9.60
N LEU A 229 3.63 -1.63 -10.65
CA LEU A 229 3.56 -2.22 -11.99
C LEU A 229 4.96 -2.50 -12.55
N THR A 230 5.90 -1.58 -12.34
CA THR A 230 7.30 -1.78 -12.74
C THR A 230 7.94 -2.94 -12.01
N HIS A 231 7.77 -3.05 -10.69
CA HIS A 231 8.31 -4.17 -9.92
C HIS A 231 7.71 -5.53 -10.32
N ILE A 232 6.43 -5.58 -10.68
CA ILE A 232 5.82 -6.78 -11.25
C ILE A 232 6.52 -7.14 -12.56
N GLY A 233 6.69 -6.18 -13.47
CA GLY A 233 7.43 -6.36 -14.72
C GLY A 233 8.86 -6.85 -14.52
N GLU A 234 9.61 -6.22 -13.62
CA GLU A 234 10.98 -6.60 -13.25
C GLU A 234 11.06 -8.03 -12.69
N SER A 235 10.05 -8.46 -11.94
CA SER A 235 9.98 -9.82 -11.42
C SER A 235 9.93 -10.86 -12.54
N PHE A 236 9.22 -10.57 -13.64
CA PHE A 236 9.23 -11.43 -14.82
C PHE A 236 10.55 -11.39 -15.58
N VAL A 237 11.19 -10.21 -15.69
CA VAL A 237 12.53 -10.08 -16.28
C VAL A 237 13.55 -10.92 -15.52
N SER A 238 13.50 -10.91 -14.19
CA SER A 238 14.40 -11.72 -13.35
C SER A 238 14.21 -13.23 -13.56
N LYS A 239 12.97 -13.66 -13.87
CA LYS A 239 12.59 -15.04 -14.22
C LYS A 239 12.71 -15.34 -15.72
N THR A 240 13.44 -14.49 -16.47
CA THR A 240 13.66 -14.55 -17.93
C THR A 240 12.39 -14.58 -18.80
N ASN A 241 11.22 -14.30 -18.23
CA ASN A 241 9.95 -14.28 -18.95
C ASN A 241 9.68 -12.88 -19.51
N ILE A 242 10.41 -12.51 -20.57
CA ILE A 242 10.36 -11.17 -21.16
C ILE A 242 8.97 -10.82 -21.72
N ALA A 243 8.28 -11.80 -22.33
CA ALA A 243 6.96 -11.58 -22.91
C ALA A 243 5.91 -11.20 -21.85
N ALA A 244 5.95 -11.83 -20.67
CA ALA A 244 5.05 -11.51 -19.57
C ALA A 244 5.40 -10.17 -18.88
N ALA A 245 6.64 -9.71 -18.95
CA ALA A 245 7.06 -8.43 -18.36
C ALA A 245 6.48 -7.20 -19.09
N ILE A 246 6.39 -7.27 -20.42
CA ILE A 246 6.06 -6.13 -21.29
C ILE A 246 4.70 -5.50 -20.97
N PRO A 247 3.59 -6.26 -20.81
CA PRO A 247 2.30 -5.67 -20.48
C PRO A 247 2.33 -4.83 -19.20
N TRP A 248 3.02 -5.29 -18.15
CA TRP A 248 3.14 -4.58 -16.88
C TRP A 248 3.96 -3.30 -17.01
N LEU A 249 5.09 -3.37 -17.72
CA LEU A 249 5.96 -2.21 -17.95
C LEU A 249 5.31 -1.17 -18.87
N ARG A 250 4.52 -1.60 -19.86
CA ARG A 250 3.75 -0.70 -20.73
C ARG A 250 2.65 0.02 -19.94
N ARG A 251 1.95 -0.67 -19.05
CA ARG A 251 0.99 -0.03 -18.13
C ARG A 251 1.68 0.95 -17.20
N ALA A 252 2.83 0.59 -16.63
CA ALA A 252 3.62 1.50 -15.79
C ALA A 252 4.01 2.78 -16.53
N ALA A 253 4.53 2.65 -17.76
CA ALA A 253 4.89 3.79 -18.60
C ALA A 253 3.67 4.68 -18.96
N ALA A 254 2.52 4.06 -19.24
CA ALA A 254 1.28 4.77 -19.53
C ALA A 254 0.78 5.57 -18.31
N GLU A 255 0.71 4.94 -17.14
CA GLU A 255 0.31 5.61 -15.89
C GLU A 255 1.29 6.73 -15.50
N ALA A 256 2.59 6.54 -15.73
CA ALA A 256 3.60 7.56 -15.47
C ALA A 256 3.48 8.79 -16.40
N SER A 257 2.94 8.58 -17.60
CA SER A 257 2.77 9.62 -18.62
C SER A 257 1.39 10.28 -18.59
N ALA A 258 0.44 9.70 -17.85
CA ALA A 258 -0.90 10.24 -17.70
C ALA A 258 -0.87 11.60 -16.97
N ALA A 259 -1.63 12.56 -17.46
CA ALA A 259 -1.76 13.87 -16.83
C ALA A 259 -2.37 13.75 -15.42
N CYS A 260 -1.75 14.35 -14.41
CA CYS A 260 -2.35 14.47 -13.09
C CYS A 260 -3.42 15.57 -13.14
N SER A 261 -4.67 15.19 -12.91
CA SER A 261 -5.83 16.10 -12.84
C SER A 261 -5.71 17.05 -11.64
N PHE A 262 -5.12 16.57 -10.53
CA PHE A 262 -4.81 17.37 -9.36
C PHE A 262 -3.41 17.98 -9.53
N ARG A 263 -3.36 19.18 -10.12
CA ARG A 263 -2.14 19.98 -10.17
C ARG A 263 -1.98 20.64 -8.81
N ASP A 264 -1.39 19.93 -7.85
CA ASP A 264 -0.92 20.59 -6.62
C ASP A 264 0.12 21.63 -7.03
N THR A 265 -0.22 22.90 -6.89
CA THR A 265 0.72 24.01 -7.16
C THR A 265 1.84 24.09 -6.13
N THR A 266 1.89 23.15 -5.18
CA THR A 266 2.86 23.02 -4.10
C THR A 266 3.68 21.74 -4.20
N VAL A 267 3.81 21.13 -5.39
CA VAL A 267 4.69 19.97 -5.58
C VAL A 267 6.10 20.34 -5.15
N VAL A 268 6.57 19.68 -4.09
CA VAL A 268 7.93 19.84 -3.58
C VAL A 268 8.90 19.22 -4.59
N ASP A 269 10.06 19.84 -4.84
CA ASP A 269 11.05 19.34 -5.81
C ASP A 269 11.41 17.85 -5.62
N ALA A 270 11.36 17.36 -4.38
CA ALA A 270 11.60 15.95 -4.07
C ALA A 270 10.53 15.00 -4.64
N GLU A 271 9.26 15.38 -4.60
CA GLU A 271 8.16 14.59 -5.15
C GLU A 271 8.21 14.57 -6.68
N LEU A 272 8.54 15.71 -7.29
CA LEU A 272 8.76 15.81 -8.73
C LEU A 272 9.89 14.86 -9.17
N ARG A 273 11.05 14.92 -8.51
CA ARG A 273 12.17 14.01 -8.78
C ARG A 273 11.80 12.54 -8.62
N THR A 274 11.02 12.21 -7.59
CA THR A 274 10.57 10.82 -7.37
C THR A 274 9.66 10.33 -8.50
N ARG A 275 8.76 11.20 -8.97
CA ARG A 275 7.87 10.90 -10.10
C ARG A 275 8.65 10.72 -11.41
N GLU A 276 9.58 11.62 -11.69
CA GLU A 276 10.47 11.54 -12.85
C GLU A 276 11.31 10.27 -12.82
N GLN A 277 11.88 9.93 -11.67
CA GLN A 277 12.63 8.70 -11.49
C GLN A 277 11.75 7.46 -11.75
N ALA A 278 10.54 7.41 -11.19
CA ALA A 278 9.63 6.30 -11.41
C ALA A 278 9.27 6.14 -12.89
N LYS A 279 9.08 7.25 -13.61
CA LYS A 279 8.84 7.25 -15.06
C LYS A 279 10.05 6.72 -15.83
N LEU A 280 11.25 7.23 -15.56
CA LEU A 280 12.49 6.78 -16.21
C LEU A 280 12.73 5.28 -15.98
N VAL A 281 12.50 4.78 -14.77
CA VAL A 281 12.65 3.35 -14.44
C VAL A 281 11.64 2.49 -15.21
N ALA A 282 10.38 2.91 -15.30
CA ALA A 282 9.35 2.21 -16.07
C ALA A 282 9.70 2.17 -17.58
N LEU A 283 10.10 3.31 -18.15
CA LEU A 283 10.50 3.40 -19.56
C LEU A 283 11.75 2.57 -19.85
N GLY A 284 12.76 2.65 -18.99
CA GLY A 284 14.01 1.89 -19.14
C GLY A 284 13.78 0.38 -19.04
N GLY A 285 12.94 -0.07 -18.10
CA GLY A 285 12.51 -1.46 -18.02
C GLY A 285 11.81 -1.93 -19.30
N LEU A 286 10.91 -1.11 -19.85
CA LEU A 286 10.20 -1.42 -21.09
C LEU A 286 11.14 -1.50 -22.30
N VAL A 287 12.02 -0.50 -22.48
CA VAL A 287 13.04 -0.50 -23.56
C VAL A 287 13.90 -1.75 -23.47
N ARG A 288 14.39 -2.10 -22.27
CA ARG A 288 15.18 -3.32 -22.05
C ARG A 288 14.45 -4.58 -22.50
N CYS A 289 13.15 -4.69 -22.25
CA CYS A 289 12.37 -5.86 -22.67
C CYS A 289 12.16 -5.88 -24.19
N LEU A 290 11.84 -4.73 -24.78
CA LEU A 290 11.60 -4.59 -26.22
C LEU A 290 12.87 -4.87 -27.05
N THR A 291 14.03 -4.43 -26.58
CA THR A 291 15.32 -4.71 -27.23
C THR A 291 15.72 -6.18 -27.09
N ARG A 292 15.41 -6.83 -25.96
CA ARG A 292 15.61 -8.27 -25.78
C ARG A 292 14.72 -9.13 -26.65
N LEU A 293 13.48 -8.71 -26.92
CA LEU A 293 12.61 -9.41 -27.90
C LEU A 293 13.18 -9.36 -29.32
N ASN A 294 13.91 -8.28 -29.64
CA ASN A 294 14.61 -8.08 -30.91
C ASN A 294 13.76 -8.30 -32.18
N SER A 295 12.46 -8.00 -32.10
CA SER A 295 11.57 -7.99 -33.26
C SER A 295 11.59 -6.60 -33.90
N ARG A 296 11.28 -6.51 -35.20
CA ARG A 296 11.21 -5.22 -35.89
C ARG A 296 10.24 -4.25 -35.21
N GLU A 297 9.07 -4.75 -34.82
CA GLU A 297 8.03 -3.95 -34.14
C GLU A 297 8.50 -3.47 -32.77
N SER A 298 9.10 -4.35 -31.96
CA SER A 298 9.59 -3.99 -30.63
C SER A 298 10.73 -2.98 -30.67
N LEU A 299 11.63 -3.07 -31.66
CA LEU A 299 12.70 -2.09 -31.85
C LEU A 299 12.17 -0.72 -32.31
N VAL A 300 11.13 -0.68 -33.16
CA VAL A 300 10.48 0.58 -33.56
C VAL A 300 9.83 1.25 -32.35
N GLU A 301 9.13 0.48 -31.52
CA GLU A 301 8.52 1.01 -30.30
C GLU A 301 9.58 1.50 -29.30
N ALA A 302 10.64 0.72 -29.06
CA ALA A 302 11.74 1.13 -28.19
C ALA A 302 12.38 2.44 -28.68
N ASN A 303 12.57 2.58 -30.00
CA ASN A 303 13.09 3.80 -30.61
C ASN A 303 12.18 5.01 -30.35
N ARG A 304 10.85 4.84 -30.48
CA ARG A 304 9.88 5.89 -30.17
C ARG A 304 9.98 6.32 -28.70
N ILE A 305 10.03 5.35 -27.79
CA ILE A 305 10.13 5.61 -26.34
C ILE A 305 11.41 6.39 -26.00
N VAL A 306 12.57 5.99 -26.55
CA VAL A 306 13.83 6.70 -26.32
C VAL A 306 13.78 8.12 -26.87
N ALA A 307 13.22 8.32 -28.06
CA ALA A 307 13.07 9.65 -28.64
C ALA A 307 12.17 10.56 -27.77
N GLU A 308 11.06 10.04 -27.26
CA GLU A 308 10.18 10.78 -26.34
C GLU A 308 10.91 11.12 -25.03
N ALA A 309 11.66 10.17 -24.45
CA ALA A 309 12.44 10.41 -23.24
C ALA A 309 13.56 11.44 -23.45
N GLN A 310 14.21 11.46 -24.62
CA GLN A 310 15.21 12.47 -24.97
C GLN A 310 14.63 13.89 -25.05
N VAL A 311 13.40 14.02 -25.55
CA VAL A 311 12.69 15.30 -25.62
C VAL A 311 12.27 15.77 -24.22
N GLU A 312 11.79 14.86 -23.38
CA GLU A 312 11.27 15.20 -22.05
C GLU A 312 12.36 15.43 -20.99
N PHE A 313 13.36 14.57 -20.91
CA PHE A 313 14.37 14.57 -19.84
C PHE A 313 15.76 15.06 -20.29
N GLY A 314 15.94 15.27 -21.59
CA GLY A 314 17.20 15.69 -22.20
C GLY A 314 18.08 14.52 -22.63
N LYS A 315 18.87 14.77 -23.68
CA LYS A 315 19.68 13.74 -24.36
C LYS A 315 20.85 13.20 -23.53
N ARG A 316 21.40 14.00 -22.61
CA ARG A 316 22.55 13.63 -21.76
C ARG A 316 22.15 13.11 -20.38
N ARG A 317 20.85 12.87 -20.13
CA ARG A 317 20.41 12.26 -18.88
C ARG A 317 20.87 10.79 -18.87
N VAL A 318 21.52 10.35 -17.79
CA VAL A 318 22.17 9.02 -17.69
C VAL A 318 21.21 7.90 -18.06
N GLU A 319 20.01 7.88 -17.47
CA GLU A 319 18.99 6.86 -17.70
C GLU A 319 18.50 6.84 -19.17
N VAL A 320 18.50 8.00 -19.83
CA VAL A 320 18.14 8.13 -21.26
C VAL A 320 19.24 7.59 -22.16
N LEU A 321 20.51 7.86 -21.83
CA LEU A 321 21.65 7.31 -22.53
C LEU A 321 21.73 5.79 -22.37
N GLU A 322 21.48 5.25 -21.18
CA GLU A 322 21.40 3.80 -20.95
C GLU A 322 20.36 3.14 -21.87
N MET A 323 19.16 3.73 -21.98
CA MET A 323 18.13 3.22 -22.91
C MET A 323 18.61 3.27 -24.37
N LEU A 324 19.30 4.35 -24.76
CA LEU A 324 19.82 4.51 -26.12
C LEU A 324 20.93 3.48 -26.43
N VAL A 325 21.85 3.23 -25.49
CA VAL A 325 22.89 2.20 -25.60
C VAL A 325 22.25 0.82 -25.78
N MET A 326 21.23 0.48 -24.98
CA MET A 326 20.51 -0.79 -25.12
C MET A 326 19.90 -0.95 -26.52
N LEU A 327 19.30 0.12 -27.05
CA LEU A 327 18.69 0.12 -28.38
C LEU A 327 19.72 0.01 -29.51
N GLN A 328 20.80 0.77 -29.46
CA GLN A 328 21.88 0.73 -30.45
C GLN A 328 22.58 -0.62 -30.44
N THR A 329 22.83 -1.19 -29.27
CA THR A 329 23.42 -2.53 -29.12
C THR A 329 22.55 -3.60 -29.78
N ALA A 330 21.23 -3.54 -29.59
CA ALA A 330 20.32 -4.47 -30.25
C ALA A 330 20.29 -4.33 -31.78
N LYS A 331 20.59 -3.12 -32.30
CA LYS A 331 20.72 -2.85 -33.74
C LYS A 331 22.12 -3.12 -34.30
N GLY A 332 23.13 -3.34 -33.45
CA GLY A 332 24.53 -3.50 -33.85
C GLY A 332 25.29 -2.19 -34.09
N GLU A 333 24.87 -1.08 -33.50
CA GLU A 333 25.34 0.30 -33.79
C GLU A 333 25.91 1.04 -32.54
N ALA A 334 26.44 0.33 -31.54
CA ALA A 334 26.60 0.82 -30.15
C ALA A 334 27.73 1.84 -29.85
N ASP A 335 28.22 2.62 -30.80
CA ASP A 335 29.46 3.40 -30.60
C ASP A 335 29.24 4.81 -30.02
N GLY A 336 28.22 5.53 -30.49
CA GLY A 336 28.01 6.94 -30.12
C GLY A 336 27.49 7.15 -28.70
N ALA A 337 26.38 6.52 -28.34
CA ALA A 337 25.75 6.74 -27.04
C ALA A 337 26.55 6.14 -25.88
N LEU A 338 27.32 5.07 -26.16
CA LEU A 338 28.20 4.46 -25.17
C LEU A 338 29.34 5.39 -24.80
N THR A 339 29.91 6.10 -25.79
CA THR A 339 30.94 7.12 -25.56
C THR A 339 30.39 8.26 -24.69
N ASP A 340 29.22 8.81 -25.04
CA ASP A 340 28.58 9.88 -24.26
C ASP A 340 28.28 9.46 -22.81
N LEU A 341 27.86 8.19 -22.60
CA LEU A 341 27.58 7.65 -21.27
C LEU A 341 28.86 7.49 -20.45
N LEU A 342 29.93 6.97 -21.05
CA LEU A 342 31.22 6.81 -20.38
C LEU A 342 31.83 8.15 -19.98
N GLU A 343 31.72 9.18 -20.82
CA GLU A 343 32.18 10.53 -20.48
C GLU A 343 31.50 11.08 -19.22
N ILE A 344 30.19 10.87 -19.07
CA ILE A 344 29.42 11.37 -17.93
C ILE A 344 29.72 10.58 -16.65
N LEU A 345 29.96 9.27 -16.75
CA LEU A 345 30.24 8.44 -15.57
C LEU A 345 31.69 8.60 -15.07
N LEU A 346 32.61 9.07 -15.92
CA LEU A 346 34.02 9.26 -15.60
C LEU A 346 34.39 10.71 -15.22
N SER A 347 33.47 11.66 -15.34
CA SER A 347 33.63 13.07 -14.95
C SER A 347 33.23 13.32 -13.50
#